data_AF-A0A8R1EMH6-F1
#
_entry.id   AF-A0A8R1EMH6-F1
#
_cell.length_a   1.000
_cell.length_b   1.000
_cell.length_c   1.000
_cell.angle_alpha   90.00
_cell.angle_beta   90.00
_cell.angle_gamma   90.00
#
_symmetry.space_group_name_H-M   'P 1'
#
loop_
_entity.id
_entity.type
_entity.pdbx_description
1 polymer ?
#
loop_
_entity_poly.entity_id
_entity_poly.type
_entity_poly.pdbx_seq_one_letter_code
_entity_poly.pdbx_strand_id
1 'polypeptide(L)'
;MSLYEKADGLLGTHVMWQDVESVMQKVLRTTAKFGEQRNVCDIGEMKGFMSKIALIHADWPQNSRLPDRLVVKISSELSLYGFSQLVGSSQWDTEKMEQMSPMVKECHNREVAMYRIMQRERPSCPTVNVFALESFSDENPLKAYIISEYIPNLIHVGMHQNISVRELGAVVDGIAAFSAM
;
A
#
# COMPACT_ATOMS: atom_id res chain seq x y z
N MET A 1 -13.39 5.10 -16.51
CA MET A 1 -12.91 4.85 -15.14
C MET A 1 -11.89 3.74 -15.20
N SER A 2 -10.63 4.09 -15.04
CA SER A 2 -9.48 3.17 -15.05
C SER A 2 -8.55 3.47 -13.85
N LEU A 3 -7.51 2.66 -13.69
CA LEU A 3 -6.52 2.85 -12.62
C LEU A 3 -5.54 4.01 -12.89
N TYR A 4 -5.45 4.48 -14.13
CA TYR A 4 -4.61 5.61 -14.59
C TYR A 4 -5.39 6.93 -14.72
N GLU A 5 -6.70 6.91 -14.53
CA GLU A 5 -7.55 8.11 -14.47
C GLU A 5 -7.66 8.62 -13.02
N LYS A 6 -7.54 9.94 -12.84
CA LYS A 6 -7.78 10.57 -11.53
C LYS A 6 -9.24 10.46 -11.12
N ALA A 7 -9.48 10.29 -9.83
CA ALA A 7 -10.78 10.29 -9.19
C ALA A 7 -10.73 11.05 -7.85
N ASP A 8 -11.86 11.10 -7.15
CA ASP A 8 -12.04 11.95 -5.95
C ASP A 8 -11.51 11.33 -4.64
N GLY A 9 -10.90 10.15 -4.70
CA GLY A 9 -10.40 9.44 -3.53
C GLY A 9 -9.01 9.88 -3.08
N LEU A 10 -8.49 9.13 -2.12
CA LEU A 10 -7.17 9.33 -1.53
C LEU A 10 -6.10 9.40 -2.61
N LEU A 11 -5.29 10.47 -2.59
CA LEU A 11 -4.22 10.73 -3.55
C LEU A 11 -4.66 10.70 -5.02
N GLY A 12 -5.93 11.04 -5.28
CA GLY A 12 -6.52 11.05 -6.62
C GLY A 12 -6.95 9.68 -7.14
N THR A 13 -6.98 8.65 -6.29
CA THR A 13 -7.42 7.28 -6.65
C THR A 13 -8.93 7.10 -6.47
N HIS A 14 -9.45 5.89 -6.67
CA HIS A 14 -10.86 5.55 -6.42
C HIS A 14 -11.16 5.16 -4.96
N VAL A 15 -10.13 4.97 -4.13
CA VAL A 15 -10.29 4.58 -2.71
C VAL A 15 -10.63 5.81 -1.89
N MET A 16 -11.79 5.81 -1.24
CA MET A 16 -12.31 6.93 -0.47
C MET A 16 -11.88 6.84 1.00
N TRP A 17 -11.93 7.98 1.70
CA TRP A 17 -11.81 8.05 3.16
C TRP A 17 -12.75 7.06 3.88
N GLN A 18 -13.99 6.96 3.41
CA GLN A 18 -15.01 6.07 3.98
C GLN A 18 -14.62 4.59 3.86
N ASP A 19 -13.96 4.19 2.75
CA ASP A 19 -13.53 2.81 2.55
C ASP A 19 -12.51 2.42 3.63
N VAL A 20 -11.53 3.30 3.89
CA VAL A 20 -10.50 3.12 4.93
C VAL A 20 -11.11 3.18 6.34
N GLU A 21 -11.94 4.19 6.64
CA GLU A 21 -12.56 4.35 7.97
C GLU A 21 -13.39 3.12 8.35
N SER A 22 -14.28 2.68 7.44
CA SER A 22 -15.21 1.58 7.72
C SER A 22 -14.47 0.27 7.99
N VAL A 23 -13.41 0.00 7.22
CA VAL A 23 -12.55 -1.16 7.44
C VAL A 23 -11.80 -1.05 8.76
N MET A 24 -11.24 0.11 9.09
CA MET A 24 -10.50 0.29 10.34
C MET A 24 -11.40 0.21 11.57
N GLN A 25 -12.62 0.74 11.51
CA GLN A 25 -13.64 0.56 12.56
C GLN A 25 -13.92 -0.92 12.82
N LYS A 26 -14.08 -1.71 11.75
CA LYS A 26 -14.32 -3.15 11.84
C LYS A 26 -13.12 -3.89 12.44
N VAL A 27 -11.91 -3.64 11.94
CA VAL A 27 -10.68 -4.33 12.37
C VAL A 27 -10.31 -3.98 13.81
N LEU A 28 -10.42 -2.70 14.18
CA LEU A 28 -10.12 -2.19 15.52
C LEU A 28 -11.29 -2.34 16.49
N ARG A 29 -12.43 -2.87 16.05
CA ARG A 29 -13.66 -3.06 16.84
C ARG A 29 -14.09 -1.78 17.56
N THR A 30 -14.17 -0.68 16.82
CA THR A 30 -14.50 0.65 17.33
C THR A 30 -15.60 1.28 16.49
N THR A 31 -16.34 2.21 17.10
CA THR A 31 -17.30 3.09 16.43
C THR A 31 -16.76 4.53 16.31
N ALA A 32 -15.54 4.78 16.78
CA ALA A 32 -14.85 6.05 16.59
C ALA A 32 -14.69 6.34 15.08
N LYS A 33 -14.72 7.61 14.71
CA LYS A 33 -14.61 8.07 13.32
C LYS A 33 -13.35 8.90 13.16
N PHE A 34 -12.80 8.94 11.95
CA PHE A 34 -11.77 9.90 11.62
C PHE A 34 -12.31 11.32 11.84
N GLY A 35 -11.50 12.15 12.49
CA GLY A 35 -11.84 13.50 12.85
C GLY A 35 -11.68 14.47 11.69
N GLU A 36 -11.95 15.74 11.97
CA GLU A 36 -11.84 16.82 11.00
C GLU A 36 -10.39 17.17 10.67
N GLN A 37 -9.43 16.84 11.54
CA GLN A 37 -7.99 17.08 11.32
C GLN A 37 -7.28 15.89 10.66
N ARG A 38 -8.05 14.91 10.16
CA ARG A 38 -7.49 13.81 9.37
C ARG A 38 -6.78 14.36 8.13
N ASN A 39 -5.67 13.74 7.77
CA ASN A 39 -4.92 14.15 6.59
C ASN A 39 -4.23 12.96 5.90
N VAL A 40 -3.84 13.19 4.65
CA VAL A 40 -3.16 12.20 3.82
C VAL A 40 -1.90 12.81 3.22
N CYS A 41 -0.81 12.05 3.23
CA CYS A 41 0.46 12.41 2.62
C CYS A 41 0.93 11.26 1.70
N ASP A 42 1.35 11.58 0.47
CA ASP A 42 1.94 10.60 -0.45
C ASP A 42 3.39 10.33 -0.04
N ILE A 43 3.64 9.23 0.65
CA ILE A 43 4.99 8.79 1.03
C ILE A 43 5.59 7.82 0.01
N GLY A 44 4.84 7.52 -1.05
CA GLY A 44 5.23 6.65 -2.15
C GLY A 44 5.70 7.41 -3.38
N GLU A 45 5.72 8.74 -3.35
CA GLU A 45 6.15 9.54 -4.49
C GLU A 45 7.55 9.10 -4.98
N MET A 46 7.68 8.92 -6.30
CA MET A 46 8.88 8.38 -6.98
C MET A 46 9.30 6.95 -6.60
N LYS A 47 8.57 6.26 -5.72
CA LYS A 47 8.88 4.89 -5.27
C LYS A 47 7.76 3.88 -5.58
N GLY A 48 6.51 4.33 -5.57
CA GLY A 48 5.31 3.55 -5.83
C GLY A 48 4.85 3.67 -7.28
N PHE A 49 5.60 3.08 -8.22
CA PHE A 49 5.27 3.17 -9.64
C PHE A 49 3.86 2.64 -9.97
N MET A 50 3.49 1.47 -9.42
CA MET A 50 2.18 0.83 -9.62
C MET A 50 1.25 0.99 -8.40
N SER A 51 1.55 1.92 -7.49
CA SER A 51 0.73 2.14 -6.30
C SER A 51 0.87 3.55 -5.75
N LYS A 52 -0.20 4.09 -5.18
CA LYS A 52 -0.12 5.26 -4.30
C LYS A 52 0.06 4.80 -2.87
N ILE A 53 1.05 5.33 -2.15
CA ILE A 53 1.30 4.97 -0.75
C ILE A 53 0.89 6.16 0.12
N ALA A 54 -0.31 6.08 0.68
CA ALA A 54 -0.87 7.09 1.54
C ALA A 54 -0.47 6.85 3.00
N LEU A 55 0.24 7.80 3.60
CA LEU A 55 0.31 7.94 5.05
C LEU A 55 -0.95 8.69 5.49
N ILE A 56 -1.79 8.00 6.24
CA ILE A 56 -3.02 8.55 6.81
C ILE A 56 -2.73 8.95 8.25
N HIS A 57 -2.95 10.23 8.55
CA HIS A 57 -3.19 10.68 9.92
C HIS A 57 -4.68 10.58 10.19
N ALA A 58 -5.08 9.59 10.99
CA ALA A 58 -6.48 9.22 11.17
C ALA A 58 -7.28 10.28 11.93
N ASP A 59 -6.66 10.92 12.93
CA ASP A 59 -7.31 11.80 13.91
C ASP A 59 -8.52 11.10 14.57
N TRP A 60 -8.38 10.58 15.79
CA TRP A 60 -9.48 9.87 16.48
C TRP A 60 -9.96 10.66 17.71
N PRO A 61 -10.80 11.71 17.57
CA PRO A 61 -11.23 12.56 18.68
C PRO A 61 -11.88 11.78 19.83
N GLN A 62 -12.57 10.68 19.51
CA GLN A 62 -13.30 9.88 20.50
C GLN A 62 -12.42 8.83 21.19
N ASN A 63 -11.22 8.52 20.66
CA ASN A 63 -10.35 7.49 21.22
C ASN A 63 -8.88 7.66 20.81
N SER A 64 -8.11 8.32 21.67
CA SER A 64 -6.67 8.57 21.47
C SER A 64 -5.78 7.32 21.61
N ARG A 65 -6.33 6.15 21.95
CA ARG A 65 -5.58 4.89 22.04
C ARG A 65 -5.52 4.14 20.71
N LEU A 66 -6.32 4.55 19.72
CA LEU A 66 -6.29 3.97 18.38
C LEU A 66 -5.03 4.43 17.64
N PRO A 67 -4.55 3.67 16.63
CA PRO A 67 -3.41 4.08 15.82
C PRO A 67 -3.68 5.43 15.15
N ASP A 68 -2.83 6.41 15.43
CA ASP A 68 -2.89 7.77 14.87
C ASP A 68 -2.44 7.79 13.40
N ARG A 69 -1.50 6.91 13.05
CA ARG A 69 -0.90 6.78 11.73
C ARG A 69 -1.10 5.39 11.14
N LEU A 70 -1.49 5.36 9.88
CA LEU A 70 -1.72 4.14 9.11
C LEU A 70 -1.11 4.32 7.72
N VAL A 71 -0.60 3.26 7.13
CA VAL A 71 -0.17 3.25 5.72
C VAL A 71 -1.23 2.52 4.89
N VAL A 72 -1.72 3.19 3.86
CA VAL A 72 -2.62 2.61 2.86
C VAL A 72 -1.90 2.56 1.53
N LYS A 73 -1.47 1.36 1.12
CA LYS A 73 -0.96 1.11 -0.23
C LYS A 73 -2.16 0.85 -1.13
N ILE A 74 -2.43 1.77 -2.05
CA ILE A 74 -3.53 1.71 -3.01
C ILE A 74 -2.97 1.31 -4.36
N SER A 75 -3.43 0.19 -4.92
CA SER A 75 -3.01 -0.22 -6.26
C SER A 75 -3.58 0.76 -7.30
N SER A 76 -2.69 1.45 -8.02
CA SER A 76 -3.06 2.53 -8.93
C SER A 76 -1.95 2.76 -9.96
N GLU A 77 -2.34 3.17 -11.15
CA GLU A 77 -1.42 3.44 -12.25
C GLU A 77 -1.10 4.93 -12.42
N LEU A 78 -1.61 5.79 -11.53
CA LEU A 78 -1.42 7.25 -11.61
C LEU A 78 0.06 7.65 -11.58
N SER A 79 0.87 7.01 -10.74
CA SER A 79 2.31 7.29 -10.65
C SER A 79 3.04 6.81 -11.91
N LEU A 80 2.70 5.62 -12.44
CA LEU A 80 3.25 5.09 -13.68
C LEU A 80 2.90 5.98 -14.87
N TYR A 81 1.64 6.40 -14.97
CA TYR A 81 1.19 7.33 -16.00
C TYR A 81 1.87 8.69 -15.88
N GLY A 82 1.99 9.24 -14.67
CA GLY A 82 2.71 10.51 -14.44
C GLY A 82 4.17 10.43 -14.88
N PHE A 83 4.86 9.33 -14.55
CA PHE A 83 6.23 9.08 -15.01
C PHE A 83 6.30 8.94 -16.54
N SER A 84 5.33 8.28 -17.14
CA SER A 84 5.32 8.04 -18.57
C SER A 84 5.23 9.32 -19.41
N GLN A 85 4.47 10.31 -18.92
CA GLN A 85 4.39 11.64 -19.51
C GLN A 85 5.72 12.41 -19.42
N LEU A 86 6.54 12.14 -18.40
CA LEU A 86 7.85 12.81 -18.20
C LEU A 86 8.94 12.28 -19.13
N VAL A 87 8.93 10.97 -19.47
CA VAL A 87 10.02 10.32 -20.23
C VAL A 87 9.86 10.36 -21.75
N GLY A 88 8.81 10.99 -22.28
CA GLY A 88 8.54 11.07 -23.72
C GLY A 88 7.58 9.97 -24.18
N SER A 89 6.34 10.39 -24.43
CA SER A 89 5.10 9.62 -24.45
C SER A 89 4.89 8.63 -25.61
N SER A 90 5.80 8.52 -26.58
CA SER A 90 5.58 7.63 -27.74
C SER A 90 5.50 6.14 -27.37
N GLN A 91 6.03 5.77 -26.19
CA GLN A 91 6.04 4.38 -25.71
C GLN A 91 5.06 4.10 -24.58
N TRP A 92 4.24 5.05 -24.12
CA TRP A 92 3.39 4.87 -22.93
C TRP A 92 2.13 5.74 -23.01
N ASP A 93 1.35 5.50 -24.06
CA ASP A 93 0.03 6.08 -24.25
C ASP A 93 -1.05 5.34 -23.42
N THR A 94 -2.28 5.82 -23.52
CA THR A 94 -3.45 5.24 -22.84
C THR A 94 -3.64 3.76 -23.18
N GLU A 95 -3.42 3.36 -24.44
CA GLU A 95 -3.56 1.97 -24.88
C GLU A 95 -2.60 1.05 -24.12
N LYS A 96 -1.34 1.46 -23.95
CA LYS A 96 -0.38 0.68 -23.16
C LYS A 96 -0.72 0.66 -21.67
N MET A 97 -1.28 1.73 -21.11
CA MET A 97 -1.76 1.71 -19.74
C MET A 97 -2.90 0.70 -19.56
N GLU A 98 -3.85 0.65 -20.50
CA GLU A 98 -4.92 -0.34 -20.51
C GLU A 98 -4.39 -1.78 -20.60
N GLN A 99 -3.35 -2.01 -21.41
CA GLN A 99 -2.69 -3.31 -21.52
C GLN A 99 -1.95 -3.73 -20.23
N MET A 100 -1.50 -2.76 -19.42
CA MET A 100 -0.80 -3.00 -18.15
C MET A 100 -1.75 -3.26 -16.98
N SER A 101 -2.98 -2.73 -17.03
CA SER A 101 -3.99 -2.87 -15.98
C SER A 101 -4.23 -4.30 -15.49
N PRO A 102 -4.35 -5.32 -16.37
CA PRO A 102 -4.48 -6.70 -15.90
C PRO A 102 -3.29 -7.16 -15.05
N MET A 103 -2.06 -6.80 -15.44
CA MET A 103 -0.85 -7.16 -14.71
C MET A 103 -0.76 -6.43 -13.38
N VAL A 104 -1.11 -5.15 -13.31
CA VAL A 104 -1.16 -4.38 -12.06
C VAL A 104 -2.15 -5.00 -11.08
N LYS A 105 -3.35 -5.36 -11.55
CA LYS A 105 -4.37 -6.03 -10.73
C LYS A 105 -3.90 -7.40 -10.25
N GLU A 106 -3.28 -8.18 -11.13
CA GLU A 106 -2.74 -9.50 -10.79
C GLU A 106 -1.62 -9.40 -9.74
N CYS A 107 -0.66 -8.50 -9.93
CA CYS A 107 0.43 -8.25 -8.97
C CYS A 107 -0.10 -7.89 -7.58
N HIS A 108 -1.05 -6.96 -7.50
CA HIS A 108 -1.68 -6.59 -6.23
C HIS A 108 -2.43 -7.75 -5.59
N ASN A 109 -3.23 -8.49 -6.36
CA ASN A 109 -3.99 -9.63 -5.83
C ASN A 109 -3.07 -10.76 -5.34
N ARG A 110 -1.94 -10.99 -6.01
CA ARG A 110 -0.89 -11.92 -5.55
C ARG A 110 -0.25 -11.45 -4.25
N GLU A 111 0.04 -10.16 -4.12
CA GLU A 111 0.56 -9.58 -2.88
C GLU A 111 -0.45 -9.73 -1.73
N VAL A 112 -1.73 -9.48 -1.96
CA VAL A 112 -2.79 -9.73 -0.98
C VAL A 112 -2.82 -11.21 -0.58
N ALA A 113 -2.74 -12.14 -1.53
CA ALA A 113 -2.69 -13.57 -1.24
C ALA A 113 -1.48 -13.95 -0.39
N MET A 114 -0.31 -13.36 -0.67
CA MET A 114 0.90 -13.54 0.12
C MET A 114 0.71 -13.06 1.57
N TYR A 115 0.17 -11.86 1.78
CA TYR A 115 -0.10 -11.37 3.14
C TYR A 115 -1.11 -12.22 3.90
N ARG A 116 -2.12 -12.79 3.22
CA ARG A 116 -3.05 -13.76 3.84
C ARG A 116 -2.33 -15.02 4.32
N ILE A 117 -1.37 -15.54 3.53
CA ILE A 117 -0.53 -16.67 3.93
C ILE A 117 0.33 -16.28 5.14
N MET A 118 0.99 -15.12 5.10
CA MET A 118 1.81 -14.61 6.20
C MET A 118 1.03 -14.48 7.52
N GLN A 119 -0.21 -13.97 7.47
CA GLN A 119 -1.09 -13.84 8.64
C GLN A 119 -1.52 -15.20 9.21
N ARG A 120 -1.65 -16.22 8.35
CA ARG A 120 -2.03 -17.59 8.71
C ARG A 120 -0.85 -18.37 9.31
N GLU A 121 0.28 -18.43 8.59
CA GLU A 121 1.45 -19.22 8.97
C GLU A 121 2.29 -18.56 10.06
N ARG A 122 2.28 -17.21 10.11
CA ARG A 122 3.04 -16.42 11.10
C ARG A 122 4.51 -16.84 11.18
N PRO A 123 5.23 -16.84 10.05
CA PRO A 123 6.64 -17.19 10.06
C PRO A 123 7.42 -16.29 11.02
N SER A 124 8.51 -16.83 11.55
CA SER A 124 9.46 -16.07 12.37
C SER A 124 10.37 -15.17 11.50
N CYS A 125 9.80 -14.41 10.58
CA CYS A 125 10.53 -13.42 9.78
C CYS A 125 9.98 -12.00 10.03
N PRO A 126 10.81 -10.95 9.84
CA PRO A 126 10.34 -9.58 9.90
C PRO A 126 9.23 -9.34 8.89
N THR A 127 8.08 -8.88 9.38
CA THR A 127 6.94 -8.48 8.56
C THR A 127 6.27 -7.27 9.19
N VAL A 128 5.44 -6.61 8.40
CA VAL A 128 4.61 -5.49 8.80
C VAL A 128 3.27 -6.01 9.34
N ASN A 129 2.75 -5.39 10.39
CA ASN A 129 1.39 -5.64 10.86
C ASN A 129 0.38 -5.07 9.84
N VAL A 130 -0.26 -5.98 9.11
CA VAL A 130 -1.32 -5.65 8.16
C VAL A 130 -2.67 -5.69 8.86
N PHE A 131 -3.39 -4.57 8.85
CA PHE A 131 -4.73 -4.43 9.40
C PHE A 131 -5.80 -4.95 8.45
N ALA A 132 -5.67 -4.68 7.14
CA ALA A 132 -6.69 -5.04 6.16
C ALA A 132 -6.12 -5.27 4.76
N LEU A 133 -6.82 -6.11 3.99
CA LEU A 133 -6.45 -6.57 2.67
C LEU A 133 -7.67 -6.57 1.75
N GLU A 134 -7.68 -5.71 0.74
CA GLU A 134 -8.73 -5.63 -0.27
C GLU A 134 -8.15 -5.97 -1.66
N SER A 135 -8.71 -6.98 -2.31
CA SER A 135 -8.32 -7.44 -3.65
C SER A 135 -9.20 -6.79 -4.71
N PHE A 136 -8.71 -6.70 -5.95
CA PHE A 136 -9.59 -6.46 -7.09
C PHE A 136 -10.52 -7.65 -7.31
N SER A 137 -11.78 -7.36 -7.63
CA SER A 137 -12.77 -8.32 -8.14
C SER A 137 -13.58 -7.69 -9.28
N ASP A 138 -14.48 -8.46 -9.88
CA ASP A 138 -15.38 -7.94 -10.91
C ASP A 138 -16.35 -6.89 -10.35
N GLU A 139 -16.77 -7.04 -9.09
CA GLU A 139 -17.62 -6.09 -8.37
C GLU A 139 -16.85 -4.86 -7.90
N ASN A 140 -15.55 -5.02 -7.62
CA ASN A 140 -14.68 -3.94 -7.17
C ASN A 140 -13.41 -3.84 -8.04
N PRO A 141 -13.54 -3.39 -9.30
CA PRO A 141 -12.44 -3.41 -10.26
C PRO A 141 -11.47 -2.24 -10.10
N LEU A 142 -11.75 -1.29 -9.19
CA LEU A 142 -11.03 -0.02 -9.07
C LEU A 142 -10.53 0.31 -7.66
N LYS A 143 -11.02 -0.39 -6.61
CA LYS A 143 -10.60 -0.13 -5.23
C LYS A 143 -9.94 -1.36 -4.63
N ALA A 144 -8.62 -1.44 -4.73
CA ALA A 144 -7.84 -2.47 -4.04
C ALA A 144 -6.70 -1.82 -3.26
N TYR A 145 -6.50 -2.28 -2.03
CA TYR A 145 -5.55 -1.67 -1.12
C TYR A 145 -5.09 -2.63 -0.01
N ILE A 146 -3.98 -2.27 0.60
CA ILE A 146 -3.43 -2.92 1.79
C ILE A 146 -3.30 -1.83 2.86
N ILE A 147 -3.89 -2.06 4.04
CA ILE A 147 -3.76 -1.16 5.19
C ILE A 147 -2.83 -1.81 6.21
N SER A 148 -1.83 -1.07 6.66
CA SER A 148 -0.81 -1.57 7.58
C SER A 148 -0.36 -0.51 8.58
N GLU A 149 0.40 -0.95 9.58
CA GLU A 149 1.07 -0.05 10.52
C GLU A 149 2.05 0.90 9.80
N TYR A 150 2.24 2.08 10.39
CA TYR A 150 3.30 2.98 9.98
C TYR A 150 4.57 2.70 10.80
N ILE A 151 5.66 2.38 10.11
CA ILE A 151 6.98 2.22 10.74
C ILE A 151 7.78 3.51 10.52
N PRO A 152 8.01 4.33 11.58
CA PRO A 152 8.78 5.56 11.45
C PRO A 152 10.28 5.27 11.31
N ASN A 153 11.02 6.23 10.75
CA ASN A 153 12.48 6.23 10.69
C ASN A 153 13.11 5.05 9.92
N LEU A 154 12.41 4.51 8.92
CA LEU A 154 12.98 3.51 8.02
C LEU A 154 14.14 4.10 7.20
N ILE A 155 15.25 3.38 7.17
CA ILE A 155 16.42 3.71 6.36
C ILE A 155 16.35 2.86 5.10
N HIS A 156 16.20 3.51 3.94
CA HIS A 156 16.32 2.84 2.66
C HIS A 156 17.80 2.57 2.37
N VAL A 157 18.16 1.29 2.29
CA VAL A 157 19.51 0.87 1.90
C VAL A 157 19.54 0.67 0.38
N GLY A 158 20.22 1.57 -0.31
CA GLY A 158 20.35 1.51 -1.77
C GLY A 158 21.33 0.44 -2.22
N MET A 159 21.16 -0.09 -3.43
CA MET A 159 22.04 -1.12 -4.01
C MET A 159 23.52 -0.71 -4.11
N HIS A 160 23.81 0.59 -4.07
CA HIS A 160 25.16 1.15 -4.12
C HIS A 160 25.81 1.30 -2.73
N GLN A 161 25.06 1.05 -1.65
CA GLN A 161 25.55 1.19 -0.28
C GLN A 161 26.12 -0.15 0.22
N ASN A 162 27.26 -0.07 0.90
CA ASN A 162 27.84 -1.25 1.55
C ASN A 162 27.09 -1.53 2.86
N ILE A 163 26.77 -2.80 3.09
CA ILE A 163 26.14 -3.28 4.32
C ILE A 163 27.14 -4.18 5.04
N SER A 164 27.30 -4.02 6.34
CA SER A 164 28.18 -4.91 7.11
C SER A 164 27.61 -6.33 7.18
N VAL A 165 28.48 -7.34 7.33
CA VAL A 165 28.06 -8.73 7.54
C VAL A 165 27.11 -8.86 8.74
N ARG A 166 27.33 -8.04 9.78
CA ARG A 166 26.48 -8.01 10.98
C ARG A 166 25.06 -7.53 10.67
N GLU A 167 24.92 -6.49 9.85
CA GLU A 167 23.61 -5.95 9.44
C GLU A 167 22.88 -6.90 8.48
N LEU A 168 23.61 -7.67 7.66
CA LEU A 168 23.04 -8.68 6.79
C LEU A 168 22.43 -9.87 7.56
N GLY A 169 22.92 -10.18 8.76
CA GLY A 169 22.48 -11.34 9.53
C GLY A 169 20.96 -11.39 9.71
N ALA A 170 20.33 -10.28 10.12
CA ALA A 170 18.88 -10.21 10.31
C ALA A 170 18.08 -10.42 9.00
N VAL A 171 18.63 -9.98 7.86
CA VAL A 171 18.01 -10.20 6.55
C VAL A 171 18.10 -11.69 6.16
N VAL A 172 19.27 -12.30 6.36
CA VAL A 172 19.50 -13.73 6.08
C VAL A 172 18.60 -14.60 6.95
N ASP A 173 18.51 -14.31 8.25
CA ASP A 173 17.63 -15.03 9.18
C ASP A 173 16.16 -14.89 8.76
N GLY A 174 15.74 -13.69 8.36
CA GLY A 174 14.39 -13.43 7.84
C GLY A 174 14.08 -14.21 6.57
N ILE A 175 15.01 -14.27 5.62
CA ILE A 175 14.86 -15.06 4.39
C ILE A 175 14.78 -16.55 4.72
N ALA A 176 15.64 -17.06 5.59
CA ALA A 176 15.64 -18.46 6.00
C ALA A 176 14.31 -18.86 6.65
N ALA A 177 13.79 -18.03 7.56
CA ALA A 177 12.50 -18.25 8.19
C ALA A 177 11.34 -18.18 7.19
N PHE A 178 11.40 -17.28 6.21
CA PHE A 178 10.38 -17.18 5.16
C PHE A 178 10.41 -18.39 4.20
N SER A 179 11.60 -18.87 3.81
CA SER A 179 11.76 -20.02 2.91
C SER A 179 11.39 -21.37 3.54
N ALA A 180 11.26 -21.43 4.87
CA ALA A 180 10.90 -22.64 5.60
C ALA A 180 9.37 -22.84 5.77
N MET A 181 8.56 -21.87 5.32
CA MET A 181 7.10 -22.02 5.25
C MET A 181 6.67 -22.94 4.12
#